data_AF-A0A7X5L3P3-F1
#
_entry.id   AF-A0A7X5L3P3-F1
#
_cell.length_a   1.000
_cell.length_b   1.000
_cell.length_c   1.000
_cell.angle_alpha   90.00
_cell.angle_beta   90.00
_cell.angle_gamma   90.00
#
_symmetry.space_group_name_H-M   'P 1'
#
loop_
_entity.id
_entity.type
_entity.pdbx_description
1 polymer ?
#
loop_
_entity_poly.entity_id
_entity_poly.type
_entity_poly.pdbx_seq_one_letter_code
_entity_poly.pdbx_strand_id
1 'polypeptide(L)'
;MKCFKCKDGRIRSIGYVIMQACFVFEKGKEVETHSFIEYALVGFEKASSPFCNGYILFTSKDFNECAGKLAQCCHELENFPDDDTEEPEELPFG
;
A
#
# COMPACT_ATOMS: atom_id res chain seq x y z
N MET A 1 0.69 -7.83 11.04
CA MET A 1 0.21 -7.04 9.86
C MET A 1 0.30 -5.57 10.22
N LYS A 2 0.40 -4.66 9.25
CA LYS A 2 0.69 -3.24 9.54
C LYS A 2 -0.34 -2.29 8.97
N CYS A 3 -0.66 -1.24 9.73
CA CYS A 3 -1.63 -0.24 9.33
C CYS A 3 -0.97 0.84 8.45
N PHE A 4 -1.41 0.94 7.19
CA PHE A 4 -0.95 1.99 6.27
C PHE A 4 -2.11 2.90 5.86
N LYS A 5 -1.83 4.20 5.75
CA LYS A 5 -2.75 5.16 5.14
C LYS A 5 -2.70 5.01 3.61
N CYS A 6 -3.84 4.65 3.03
CA CYS A 6 -4.02 4.51 1.59
C CYS A 6 -4.23 5.87 0.91
N LYS A 7 -4.10 5.90 -0.42
CA LYS A 7 -4.33 7.10 -1.26
C LYS A 7 -5.77 7.61 -1.16
N ASP A 8 -6.74 6.74 -0.84
CA ASP A 8 -8.13 7.11 -0.56
C ASP A 8 -8.31 7.78 0.83
N GLY A 9 -7.23 7.95 1.59
CA GLY A 9 -7.20 8.55 2.92
C GLY A 9 -7.52 7.57 4.05
N ARG A 10 -7.93 6.32 3.75
CA ARG A 10 -8.31 5.32 4.75
C ARG A 10 -7.10 4.55 5.27
N ILE A 11 -7.12 4.17 6.54
CA ILE A 11 -6.10 3.31 7.14
C ILE A 11 -6.54 1.85 6.95
N ARG A 12 -5.62 1.00 6.50
CA ARG A 12 -5.89 -0.43 6.25
C ARG A 12 -4.75 -1.29 6.75
N SER A 13 -5.08 -2.50 7.23
CA SER A 13 -4.10 -3.49 7.64
C SER A 13 -3.55 -4.21 6.40
N ILE A 14 -2.25 -4.08 6.16
CA ILE A 14 -1.56 -4.59 4.97
C ILE A 14 -0.59 -5.67 5.44
N GLY A 15 -0.63 -6.81 4.74
CA GLY A 15 0.27 -7.93 4.96
C GLY A 15 1.46 -7.95 4.00
N TYR A 16 1.29 -7.42 2.80
CA TYR A 16 2.38 -7.28 1.82
C TYR A 16 2.09 -6.14 0.84
N VAL A 17 3.16 -5.64 0.21
CA VAL A 17 3.10 -4.57 -0.79
C VAL A 17 3.80 -5.00 -2.08
N ILE A 18 3.33 -4.50 -3.22
CA ILE A 18 3.98 -4.65 -4.53
C ILE A 18 3.97 -3.31 -5.25
N MET A 19 4.85 -3.17 -6.23
CA MET A 19 4.83 -2.06 -7.17
C MET A 19 4.31 -2.51 -8.53
N GLN A 20 3.42 -1.73 -9.15
CA GLN A 20 2.83 -2.01 -10.45
C GLN A 20 2.95 -0.79 -11.37
N ALA A 21 3.15 -1.04 -12.68
CA ALA A 21 3.00 -0.01 -13.70
C ALA A 21 1.53 0.06 -14.14
N CYS A 22 0.93 1.24 -14.06
CA CYS A 22 -0.43 1.52 -14.45
C CYS A 22 -0.45 2.25 -15.79
N PHE A 23 -1.27 1.75 -16.71
CA PHE A 23 -1.53 2.37 -18.00
C PHE A 23 -2.94 2.95 -17.98
N VAL A 24 -3.05 4.26 -18.18
CA VAL A 24 -4.35 4.92 -18.30
C VAL A 24 -4.79 4.86 -19.76
N PHE A 25 -5.97 4.31 -20.01
CA PHE A 25 -6.62 4.34 -21.32
C PHE A 25 -8.02 4.93 -21.22
N GLU A 26 -8.37 5.83 -22.13
CA GLU A 26 -9.76 6.29 -22.29
C GLU A 26 -10.54 5.25 -23.09
N LYS A 27 -11.68 4.80 -22.55
CA LYS A 27 -12.56 3.85 -23.23
C LYS A 27 -13.14 4.51 -24.50
N GLY A 28 -12.78 4.01 -25.68
CA GLY A 28 -13.37 4.40 -26.96
C GLY A 28 -12.51 5.29 -27.87
N LYS A 29 -11.29 5.65 -27.47
CA LYS A 29 -10.27 6.17 -28.38
C LYS A 29 -9.26 5.06 -28.68
N GLU A 30 -8.79 5.00 -29.93
CA GLU A 30 -7.59 4.25 -30.29
C GLU A 30 -6.48 4.64 -29.30
N VAL A 31 -5.64 3.66 -28.95
CA VAL A 31 -4.50 3.87 -28.05
C VAL A 31 -3.51 4.79 -28.75
N GLU A 32 -3.81 6.09 -28.80
CA GLU A 32 -2.80 7.10 -29.04
C GLU A 32 -1.87 6.97 -27.85
N THR A 33 -0.69 6.42 -28.15
CA THR A 33 0.42 6.13 -27.27
C THR A 33 1.03 7.40 -26.67
N HIS A 34 0.20 8.26 -26.10
CA HIS A 34 0.59 9.21 -25.07
C HIS A 34 0.51 8.48 -23.73
N SER A 35 1.34 7.43 -23.63
CA SER A 35 1.41 6.50 -22.51
C SER A 35 1.92 7.23 -21.27
N PHE A 36 1.03 7.85 -20.50
CA PHE A 36 1.37 8.29 -19.15
C PHE A 36 1.46 7.06 -18.27
N ILE A 37 2.65 6.45 -18.23
CA ILE A 37 2.96 5.38 -17.27
C ILE A 37 2.99 6.04 -15.90
N GLU A 38 2.12 5.59 -15.01
CA GLU A 38 2.16 5.93 -13.60
C GLU A 38 2.49 4.65 -12.82
N TYR A 39 3.44 4.71 -11.90
CA TYR A 39 3.75 3.60 -11.01
C TYR A 39 2.91 3.71 -9.76
N ALA A 40 2.34 2.59 -9.32
CA ALA A 40 1.54 2.49 -8.12
C ALA A 40 2.17 1.51 -7.12
N LEU A 41 2.26 1.94 -5.86
CA LEU A 41 2.50 1.07 -4.73
C LEU A 41 1.16 0.54 -4.23
N VAL A 42 0.97 -0.76 -4.27
CA VAL A 42 -0.28 -1.44 -3.93
C VAL A 42 -0.06 -2.34 -2.74
N GLY A 43 -0.83 -2.12 -1.67
CA GLY A 43 -0.85 -2.97 -0.48
C GLY A 43 -2.00 -3.95 -0.52
N PHE A 44 -1.80 -5.13 0.05
CA PHE A 44 -2.77 -6.19 0.15
C PHE A 44 -2.90 -6.68 1.58
N GLU A 45 -4.14 -6.91 2.01
CA GLU A 45 -4.44 -7.62 3.26
C GLU A 45 -3.91 -9.07 3.18
N LYS A 46 -3.34 -9.58 4.28
CA LYS A 46 -2.83 -10.96 4.33
C LYS A 46 -4.01 -11.92 4.18
N ALA A 47 -3.90 -12.87 3.24
CA ALA A 47 -5.02 -13.65 2.74
C ALA A 47 -5.78 -14.43 3.83
N SER A 48 -7.06 -14.12 3.99
CA SER A 48 -8.09 -15.09 4.36
C SER A 48 -9.11 -15.32 3.22
N SER A 49 -8.99 -14.58 2.12
CA SER A 49 -9.94 -14.60 1.00
C SER A 49 -9.22 -14.68 -0.36
N PRO A 50 -9.76 -15.43 -1.34
CA PRO A 50 -9.24 -15.49 -2.71
C PRO A 50 -9.43 -14.19 -3.50
N PHE A 51 -10.17 -13.22 -2.95
CA PHE A 51 -10.36 -11.89 -3.51
C PHE A 51 -9.59 -10.85 -2.67
N CYS A 52 -8.26 -10.90 -2.71
CA CYS A 52 -7.44 -9.85 -2.10
C CYS A 52 -7.60 -8.57 -2.91
N ASN A 53 -8.43 -7.64 -2.43
CA ASN A 53 -8.53 -6.30 -3.00
C ASN A 53 -7.22 -5.56 -2.74
N GLY A 54 -6.54 -5.14 -3.81
CA GLY A 54 -5.35 -4.29 -3.70
C GLY A 54 -5.76 -2.85 -3.39
N TYR A 55 -5.04 -2.22 -2.47
CA TYR A 55 -5.25 -0.83 -2.07
C TYR A 55 -4.06 0.01 -2.51
N ILE A 56 -4.33 1.09 -3.24
CA ILE A 56 -3.28 2.02 -3.66
C ILE A 56 -2.80 2.80 -2.44
N LEU A 57 -1.54 2.64 -2.08
CA LEU A 57 -0.88 3.38 -1.01
C LEU A 57 -0.27 4.67 -1.54
N PHE A 58 0.33 4.61 -2.74
CA PHE A 58 1.02 5.73 -3.35
C PHE A 58 1.07 5.57 -4.87
N THR A 59 1.12 6.67 -5.61
CA THR A 59 1.42 6.66 -7.05
C THR A 59 2.42 7.76 -7.39
N SER A 60 3.29 7.50 -8.37
CA SER A 60 4.20 8.50 -8.95
C SER A 60 4.52 8.17 -10.40
N LYS A 61 4.85 9.19 -11.19
CA LYS A 61 5.42 9.00 -12.55
C LYS A 61 6.91 8.66 -12.50
N ASP A 62 7.57 8.90 -11.37
CA ASP A 62 8.97 8.51 -11.16
C ASP A 62 9.05 7.11 -10.57
N PHE A 63 9.71 6.22 -11.32
CA PHE A 63 9.97 4.85 -10.87
C PHE A 63 10.76 4.82 -9.56
N ASN A 64 11.79 5.65 -9.42
CA ASN A 64 12.70 5.62 -8.27
C ASN A 64 12.01 6.11 -7.01
N GLU A 65 11.14 7.11 -7.12
CA GLU A 65 10.34 7.57 -5.99
C GLU A 65 9.43 6.46 -5.47
N CYS A 66 8.75 5.76 -6.37
CA CYS A 66 7.86 4.66 -6.01
C CYS A 66 8.65 3.45 -5.48
N ALA A 67 9.81 3.14 -6.05
CA ALA A 67 10.70 2.08 -5.58
C ALA A 67 11.28 2.36 -4.18
N GLY A 68 11.64 3.62 -3.90
CA GLY A 68 12.07 4.06 -2.58
C GLY A 68 10.99 3.85 -1.52
N LYS A 69 9.73 4.20 -1.85
CA LYS A 69 8.59 3.95 -0.94
C LYS A 69 8.28 2.47 -0.77
N LEU A 70 8.41 1.66 -1.82
CA LEU A 70 8.28 0.21 -1.72
C LEU A 70 9.30 -0.34 -0.70
N ALA A 71 10.58 0.02 -0.83
CA ALA A 71 11.63 -0.43 0.08
C ALA A 71 11.35 -0.01 1.53
N GLN A 72 10.88 1.22 1.73
CA GLN A 72 10.46 1.70 3.05
C GLN A 72 9.31 0.85 3.63
N CYS A 73 8.23 0.64 2.87
CA CYS A 73 7.09 -0.15 3.34
C CYS A 73 7.46 -1.62 3.60
N CYS A 74 8.32 -2.24 2.79
CA CYS A 74 8.83 -3.57 3.05
C CYS A 74 9.63 -3.62 4.37
N HIS A 75 10.50 -2.63 4.59
CA HIS A 75 11.25 -2.53 5.84
C HIS A 75 10.33 -2.39 7.06
N GLU A 76 9.29 -1.55 6.96
CA GLU A 76 8.27 -1.36 8.00
C GLU A 76 7.48 -2.64 8.29
N LEU A 77 7.13 -3.41 7.26
CA LEU A 77 6.43 -4.69 7.38
C LEU A 77 7.28 -5.78 8.05
N GLU A 78 8.59 -5.79 7.81
CA GLU A 78 9.50 -6.83 8.31
C GLU A 78 10.04 -6.54 9.72
N ASN A 79 10.26 -5.26 10.07
CA ASN A 79 11.11 -4.91 11.21
C ASN A 79 10.38 -4.18 12.35
N PHE A 80 9.15 -3.70 12.15
CA PHE A 80 8.42 -3.04 13.23
C PHE A 80 7.51 -4.04 13.96
N PRO A 81 7.45 -4.01 15.30
CA PRO A 81 6.53 -4.84 16.07
C PRO A 81 5.10 -4.54 15.64
N ASP A 82 4.29 -5.55 15.30
CA ASP A 82 2.88 -5.37 14.94
C ASP A 82 2.20 -4.39 15.91
N ASP A 83 1.39 -3.47 15.41
CA ASP A 83 0.76 -2.37 16.19
C ASP A 83 -0.22 -2.86 17.28
N ASP A 84 -0.26 -4.18 17.54
CA ASP A 84 -1.10 -4.86 18.53
C ASP A 84 -0.44 -4.89 19.93
N THR A 85 0.11 -3.77 20.39
CA THR A 85 0.45 -3.60 21.82
C THR A 85 -0.10 -2.29 22.36
N GLU A 86 -1.42 -2.18 22.44
CA GLU A 86 -2.02 -1.58 23.64
C GLU A 86 -2.24 -2.72 24.64
N GLU A 87 -1.21 -3.05 25.44
CA GLU A 87 -1.53 -3.53 26.77
C GLU A 87 -2.20 -2.35 27.49
N PRO A 88 -3.43 -2.48 28.01
CA PRO A 88 -4.01 -1.42 28.83
C PRO A 88 -3.11 -1.24 30.04
N GLU A 89 -2.54 -0.04 30.21
CA GLU A 89 -1.79 0.31 31.42
C GLU A 89 -2.69 0.03 32.64
N GLU A 90 -2.31 -0.94 33.47
CA GLU A 90 -2.95 -1.14 34.77
C GLU A 90 -2.66 0.10 35.63
N LEU A 91 -3.64 0.98 35.76
CA LEU A 91 -3.56 2.12 36.66
C LEU A 91 -3.40 1.62 38.10
N PRO A 92 -2.44 2.14 38.89
CA PRO A 92 -2.24 1.73 40.27
C PRO A 92 -3.29 2.41 41.15
N PHE A 93 -4.49 1.81 41.21
CA PHE A 93 -5.44 2.08 42.28
C PHE A 93 -5.80 0.75 42.96
N GLY A 94 -4.91 0.34 43.87
CA GLY A 94 -5.20 -0.51 45.01
C GLY A 94 -5.05 0.30 46.29
#